data_AF-A0A1R1JW29-F1
#
_entry.id   AF-A0A1R1JW29-F1
#
_cell.length_a   1.000
_cell.length_b   1.000
_cell.length_c   1.000
_cell.angle_alpha   90.00
_cell.angle_beta   90.00
_cell.angle_gamma   90.00
#
_symmetry.space_group_name_H-M   'P 1'
#
loop_
_entity.id
_entity.type
_entity.pdbx_description
1 polymer ?
#
loop_
_entity_poly.entity_id
_entity_poly.type
_entity_poly.pdbx_seq_one_letter_code
_entity_poly.pdbx_strand_id
1 'polypeptide(L)'
;MHETTARLFAAIEEMSPGEAVTSRVAARMNVADNRVTNWKTRGISFEGAVQAEAAYGIPAAWIMYGQMPSLPSQWPFEKWVPLEAIKRLPPDSVGFIAHSIRSALNELTEIDDKSRISKAS
;
A
#
# COMPACT_ATOMS: atom_id res chain seq x y z
N MET A 1 16.09 14.79 5.43
CA MET A 1 15.72 13.36 5.47
C MET A 1 16.35 12.72 4.24
N HIS A 2 17.00 11.55 4.38
CA HIS A 2 17.56 10.81 3.25
C HIS A 2 16.47 10.46 2.24
N GLU A 3 16.79 10.48 0.94
CA GLU A 3 15.80 10.36 -0.14
C GLU A 3 14.99 9.06 -0.11
N THR A 4 15.62 7.91 0.17
CA THR A 4 14.93 6.62 0.27
C THR A 4 13.92 6.60 1.42
N THR A 5 14.24 7.25 2.54
CA THR A 5 13.33 7.42 3.67
C THR A 5 12.21 8.40 3.35
N ALA A 6 12.51 9.49 2.66
CA ALA A 6 11.51 10.46 2.22
C ALA A 6 10.50 9.82 1.26
N ARG A 7 10.97 8.97 0.32
CA ARG A 7 10.11 8.18 -0.56
C ARG A 7 9.18 7.28 0.25
N LEU A 8 9.72 6.45 1.14
CA LEU A 8 8.88 5.58 1.99
C LEU A 8 7.79 6.37 2.73
N PHE A 9 8.17 7.46 3.41
CA PHE A 9 7.22 8.25 4.19
C PHE A 9 6.17 8.94 3.31
N ALA A 10 6.55 9.44 2.13
CA ALA A 10 5.61 10.05 1.20
C ALA A 10 4.57 9.05 0.67
N ALA A 11 5.00 7.82 0.33
CA ALA A 11 4.08 6.77 -0.09
C ALA A 11 3.14 6.34 1.05
N ILE A 12 3.66 6.20 2.27
CA ILE A 12 2.82 5.88 3.43
C ILE A 12 1.78 6.97 3.67
N GLU A 13 2.16 8.25 3.59
CA GLU A 13 1.23 9.36 3.79
C GLU A 13 0.18 9.43 2.67
N GLU A 14 0.56 9.12 1.43
CA GLU A 14 -0.38 9.02 0.30
C GLU A 14 -1.42 7.91 0.52
N MET A 15 -0.99 6.75 1.00
CA MET A 15 -1.85 5.58 1.24
C MET A 15 -2.69 5.68 2.52
N SER A 16 -2.14 6.31 3.55
CA SER A 16 -2.71 6.31 4.91
C SER A 16 -2.27 7.58 5.63
N PRO A 17 -2.97 8.71 5.41
CA PRO A 17 -2.62 9.98 6.01
C PRO A 17 -2.48 9.90 7.54
N GLY A 18 -1.39 10.44 8.07
CA GLY A 18 -1.03 10.38 9.50
C GLY A 18 -0.32 9.09 9.95
N GLU A 19 -0.13 8.11 9.07
CA GLU A 19 0.63 6.88 9.38
C GLU A 19 2.15 7.08 9.23
N ALA A 20 2.60 8.11 8.51
CA ALA A 20 4.01 8.42 8.25
C ALA A 20 4.76 9.00 9.48
N VAL A 21 4.62 8.33 10.63
CA VAL A 21 5.25 8.64 11.91
C VAL A 21 6.21 7.52 12.27
N THR A 22 7.44 7.88 12.68
CA THR A 22 8.55 6.93 12.91
C THR A 22 8.16 5.69 13.73
N SER A 23 7.45 5.89 14.85
CA SER A 23 7.05 4.81 15.76
C SER A 23 5.96 3.91 15.16
N ARG A 24 5.02 4.48 14.40
CA ARG A 24 3.98 3.71 13.69
C ARG A 24 4.59 2.88 12.58
N VAL A 25 5.50 3.49 11.81
CA VAL A 25 6.26 2.80 10.75
C VAL A 25 7.09 1.66 11.33
N ALA A 26 7.81 1.91 12.43
CA ALA A 26 8.60 0.90 13.11
C ALA A 26 7.74 -0.26 13.62
N ALA A 27 6.63 0.04 14.30
CA ALA A 27 5.68 -0.95 14.81
C ALA A 27 5.10 -1.80 13.68
N ARG A 28 4.65 -1.18 12.58
CA ARG A 28 4.06 -1.88 11.44
C ARG A 28 5.06 -2.76 10.69
N MET A 29 6.31 -2.31 10.58
CA MET A 29 7.39 -3.09 9.98
C MET A 29 8.02 -4.11 10.94
N ASN A 30 7.59 -4.14 12.20
CA ASN A 30 8.19 -4.95 13.27
C ASN A 30 9.72 -4.75 13.39
N VAL A 31 10.16 -3.49 13.37
CA VAL A 31 11.56 -3.09 13.55
C VAL A 31 11.68 -2.12 14.72
N ALA A 32 12.88 -1.96 15.27
CA ALA A 32 13.12 -0.99 16.33
C ALA A 32 12.99 0.47 15.83
N ASP A 33 12.37 1.35 16.63
CA ASP A 33 12.19 2.79 16.34
C ASP A 33 13.50 3.50 16.01
N ASN A 34 14.59 3.11 16.67
CA ASN A 34 15.92 3.67 16.41
C ASN A 34 16.42 3.35 14.99
N ARG A 35 16.01 2.22 14.41
CA ARG A 35 16.35 1.83 13.03
C ARG A 35 15.71 2.80 12.05
N VAL A 36 14.42 3.08 12.19
CA VAL A 36 13.68 4.03 11.34
C VAL A 36 14.18 5.46 11.55
N THR A 37 14.52 5.83 12.79
CA THR A 37 15.14 7.13 13.10
C THR A 37 16.47 7.30 12.37
N ASN A 38 17.33 6.27 12.40
CA ASN A 38 18.63 6.28 11.73
C ASN A 38 18.50 6.40 10.20
N TRP A 39 17.46 5.82 9.61
CA TRP A 39 17.20 5.95 8.17
C TRP A 39 16.96 7.40 7.73
N LYS A 40 16.43 8.26 8.60
CA LYS A 40 16.24 9.69 8.24
C LYS A 40 17.54 10.38 7.86
N THR A 41 18.68 9.89 8.36
CA THR A 41 20.01 10.43 8.04
C THR A 41 20.77 9.53 7.07
N ARG A 42 20.76 8.21 7.30
CA ARG A 42 21.62 7.25 6.60
C ARG A 42 20.99 6.62 5.36
N GLY A 43 19.67 6.76 5.21
CA GLY A 43 18.90 6.03 4.21
C GLY A 43 18.50 4.64 4.67
N ILE A 44 17.45 4.14 4.03
CA ILE A 44 16.96 2.77 4.19
C ILE A 44 17.92 1.81 3.47
N SER A 45 18.25 0.69 4.12
CA SER A 45 18.97 -0.42 3.49
C SER A 45 18.05 -1.22 2.54
N PHE A 46 18.61 -2.01 1.63
CA PHE A 46 17.81 -2.89 0.78
C PHE A 46 16.91 -3.83 1.58
N GLU A 47 17.44 -4.45 2.66
CA GLU A 47 16.66 -5.27 3.59
C GLU A 47 15.50 -4.50 4.22
N GLY A 48 15.73 -3.24 4.64
CA GLY A 48 14.67 -2.39 5.19
C GLY A 48 13.60 -2.03 4.15
N ALA A 49 13.99 -1.87 2.89
CA ALA A 49 13.05 -1.63 1.79
C ALA A 49 12.19 -2.86 1.50
N VAL A 50 12.76 -4.06 1.53
CA VAL A 50 12.01 -5.33 1.41
C VAL A 50 11.04 -5.52 2.58
N GLN A 51 11.45 -5.17 3.80
CA GLN A 51 10.56 -5.18 4.98
C GLN A 51 9.39 -4.20 4.80
N ALA A 52 9.65 -3.01 4.23
CA ALA A 52 8.61 -2.03 3.95
C ALA A 52 7.64 -2.53 2.86
N GLU A 53 8.16 -3.19 1.83
CA GLU A 53 7.34 -3.82 0.79
C GLU A 53 6.41 -4.88 1.38
N ALA A 54 6.90 -5.72 2.28
CA ALA A 54 6.07 -6.71 2.96
C ALA A 54 4.99 -6.07 3.86
N ALA A 55 5.30 -4.98 4.55
CA ALA A 55 4.41 -4.36 5.53
C ALA A 55 3.38 -3.38 4.92
N TYR A 56 3.74 -2.73 3.81
CA TYR A 56 2.96 -1.67 3.19
C TYR A 56 2.59 -1.94 1.73
N GLY A 57 3.18 -2.95 1.06
CA GLY A 57 2.99 -3.17 -0.37
C GLY A 57 3.74 -2.17 -1.26
N ILE A 58 4.55 -1.28 -0.69
CA ILE A 58 5.33 -0.28 -1.42
C ILE A 58 6.57 -0.95 -2.01
N PRO A 59 6.76 -0.98 -3.35
CA PRO A 59 7.86 -1.71 -3.96
C PRO A 59 9.24 -1.27 -3.47
N ALA A 60 10.09 -2.21 -3.07
CA ALA A 60 11.46 -1.91 -2.63
C ALA A 60 12.26 -1.17 -3.71
N ALA A 61 12.07 -1.51 -4.99
CA ALA A 61 12.69 -0.82 -6.12
C ALA A 61 12.27 0.67 -6.18
N TRP A 62 11.03 0.99 -5.83
CA TRP A 62 10.58 2.38 -5.77
C TRP A 62 11.19 3.11 -4.57
N ILE A 63 11.24 2.46 -3.41
CA ILE A 63 11.89 3.02 -2.21
C ILE A 63 13.37 3.30 -2.47
N MET A 64 14.07 2.40 -3.17
CA MET A 64 15.50 2.47 -3.39
C MET A 64 15.88 3.36 -4.59
N TYR A 65 15.11 3.33 -5.68
CA TYR A 65 15.49 3.99 -6.94
C TYR A 65 14.41 4.92 -7.55
N GLY A 66 13.22 5.02 -6.94
CA GLY A 66 12.10 5.81 -7.47
C GLY A 66 11.42 5.17 -8.68
N GLN A 67 11.71 3.90 -8.95
CA GLN A 67 11.20 3.16 -10.11
C GLN A 67 10.01 2.30 -9.71
N MET A 68 8.83 2.63 -10.24
CA MET A 68 7.64 1.78 -10.10
C MET A 68 7.72 0.60 -11.07
N PRO A 69 7.23 -0.59 -10.68
CA PRO A 69 6.97 -1.66 -11.63
C PRO A 69 5.93 -1.20 -12.65
N SER A 70 6.03 -1.68 -13.89
CA SER A 70 5.05 -1.39 -14.92
C SER A 70 3.70 -2.02 -14.54
N LEU A 71 2.68 -1.18 -14.43
CA LEU A 71 1.30 -1.62 -14.26
C LEU A 71 0.66 -1.88 -15.63
N PRO A 72 -0.32 -2.81 -15.72
CA PRO A 72 -1.13 -2.97 -16.92
C PRO A 72 -1.82 -1.66 -17.30
N SER A 73 -2.01 -1.41 -18.60
CA SER A 73 -2.64 -0.19 -19.11
C SER A 73 -4.08 0.04 -18.59
N GLN A 74 -4.77 -1.03 -18.21
CA GLN A 74 -6.13 -1.01 -17.68
C GLN A 74 -6.18 -1.39 -16.19
N TRP A 75 -5.12 -1.11 -15.42
CA TRP A 75 -5.12 -1.39 -13.99
C TRP A 75 -6.09 -0.46 -13.26
N PRO A 76 -7.20 -0.99 -12.69
CA PRO A 76 -8.27 -0.15 -12.15
C PRO A 76 -8.03 0.26 -10.70
N PHE A 77 -6.97 -0.25 -10.07
CA PHE A 77 -6.65 -0.01 -8.67
C PHE A 77 -5.52 1.00 -8.50
N GLU A 78 -5.37 1.50 -7.28
CA GLU A 78 -4.28 2.38 -6.90
C GLU A 78 -2.91 1.74 -7.15
N LYS A 79 -1.91 2.60 -7.40
CA LYS A 79 -0.55 2.17 -7.80
C LYS A 79 0.18 1.34 -6.72
N TRP A 80 -0.29 1.39 -5.48
CA TRP A 80 0.29 0.68 -4.33
C TRP A 80 -0.27 -0.72 -4.13
N VAL A 81 -1.26 -1.14 -4.93
CA VAL A 81 -1.76 -2.52 -4.90
C VAL A 81 -0.70 -3.44 -5.53
N PRO A 82 -0.13 -4.40 -4.79
CA PRO A 82 1.04 -5.15 -5.23
C PRO A 82 0.66 -6.27 -6.22
N LEU A 83 0.60 -5.94 -7.51
CA LEU A 83 0.23 -6.86 -8.60
C LEU A 83 1.02 -8.19 -8.57
N GLU A 84 2.34 -8.11 -8.38
CA GLU A 84 3.20 -9.31 -8.37
C GLU A 84 2.95 -10.20 -7.16
N ALA A 85 2.57 -9.62 -6.02
CA ALA A 85 2.15 -10.41 -4.86
C ALA A 85 0.83 -11.11 -5.14
N ILE A 86 -0.15 -10.40 -5.72
CA ILE A 86 -1.46 -10.97 -6.09
C ILE A 86 -1.31 -12.16 -7.04
N LYS A 87 -0.45 -12.04 -8.06
CA LYS A 87 -0.20 -13.14 -9.03
C LYS A 87 0.38 -14.41 -8.39
N ARG A 88 1.05 -14.28 -7.25
CA ARG A 88 1.72 -15.40 -6.54
C ARG A 88 0.87 -15.97 -5.41
N LEU A 89 -0.34 -15.46 -5.20
CA LEU A 89 -1.19 -15.92 -4.11
C LEU A 89 -1.62 -17.38 -4.30
N PRO A 90 -1.72 -18.15 -3.21
CA PRO A 90 -2.36 -19.46 -3.22
C PRO A 90 -3.82 -19.36 -3.69
N PRO A 91 -4.38 -20.40 -4.35
CA PRO A 91 -5.77 -20.40 -4.81
C PRO A 91 -6.79 -20.01 -3.74
N ASP A 92 -6.61 -20.47 -2.50
CA ASP A 92 -7.51 -20.16 -1.38
C ASP A 92 -7.51 -18.67 -1.03
N SER A 93 -6.35 -18.01 -1.09
CA SER A 93 -6.22 -16.57 -0.85
C SER A 93 -6.84 -15.74 -1.98
N VAL A 94 -6.78 -16.23 -3.23
CA VAL A 94 -7.49 -15.61 -4.36
C VAL A 94 -8.99 -15.61 -4.13
N GLY A 95 -9.53 -16.71 -3.57
CA GLY A 95 -10.95 -16.82 -3.20
C GLY A 95 -11.38 -15.74 -2.21
N PHE A 96 -10.57 -15.49 -1.17
CA PHE A 96 -10.83 -14.42 -0.19
C PHE A 96 -10.86 -13.04 -0.84
N ILE A 97 -9.86 -12.70 -1.67
CA ILE A 97 -9.81 -11.41 -2.36
C ILE A 97 -11.01 -11.24 -3.29
N ALA A 98 -11.33 -12.28 -4.07
CA ALA A 98 -12.49 -12.27 -4.96
C ALA A 98 -13.82 -12.09 -4.20
N HIS A 99 -13.93 -12.65 -3.01
CA HIS A 99 -15.08 -12.44 -2.13
C HIS A 99 -15.15 -10.98 -1.66
N SER A 100 -14.05 -10.43 -1.13
CA SER A 100 -13.98 -9.04 -0.65
C SER A 100 -14.30 -8.03 -1.75
N ILE A 101 -13.75 -8.21 -2.96
CA ILE A 101 -14.06 -7.37 -4.12
C ILE A 101 -15.56 -7.43 -4.45
N ARG A 102 -16.13 -8.64 -4.48
CA ARG A 102 -17.56 -8.83 -4.78
C ARG A 102 -18.47 -8.18 -3.73
N SER A 103 -18.13 -8.31 -2.45
CA SER A 103 -18.86 -7.66 -1.36
C SER A 103 -18.85 -6.14 -1.55
N ALA A 104 -17.67 -5.56 -1.75
CA ALA A 104 -17.53 -4.12 -1.97
C ALA A 104 -18.32 -3.62 -3.20
N LEU A 105 -18.33 -4.37 -4.30
CA LEU A 105 -19.12 -4.02 -5.49
C LEU A 105 -20.63 -4.05 -5.23
N ASN A 106 -21.11 -5.03 -4.46
CA ASN A 106 -22.53 -5.10 -4.09
C ASN A 106 -22.92 -3.90 -3.21
N GLU A 107 -22.10 -3.57 -2.20
CA GLU A 107 -22.32 -2.41 -1.33
C GLU A 107 -22.40 -1.10 -2.13
N LEU A 108 -21.50 -0.90 -3.10
CA LEU A 108 -21.54 0.27 -3.98
C LEU A 108 -22.80 0.35 -4.84
N THR A 109 -23.28 -0.81 -5.33
CA THR A 109 -24.51 -0.88 -6.13
C THR A 109 -25.72 -0.49 -5.28
N GLU A 110 -25.80 -0.99 -4.03
CA GLU A 110 -26.87 -0.62 -3.10
C GLU A 110 -26.87 0.87 -2.74
N ILE A 111 -25.69 1.48 -2.62
CA ILE A 111 -25.56 2.92 -2.36
C ILE A 111 -26.09 3.72 -3.55
N ASP A 112 -25.73 3.34 -4.78
CA ASP A 112 -26.19 4.04 -5.99
C ASP A 112 -27.72 3.97 -6.12
N ASP A 113 -28.31 2.79 -5.94
CA ASP A 113 -29.77 2.60 -6.00
C ASP A 113 -30.51 3.44 -4.94
N LYS A 114 -30.02 3.47 -3.70
CA LYS A 114 -30.58 4.33 -2.64
C LYS A 114 -30.48 5.81 -3.00
N SER A 115 -29.36 6.24 -3.58
CA SER A 115 -29.14 7.64 -3.99
C SER A 115 -30.10 8.07 -5.12
N ARG A 116 -30.44 7.16 -6.03
CA ARG A 116 -31.39 7.38 -7.13
C ARG A 116 -32.82 7.52 -6.64
N ILE A 117 -33.25 6.67 -5.70
CA ILE A 117 -34.60 6.73 -5.11
C ILE A 117 -34.81 8.06 -4.36
N SER A 118 -33.80 8.53 -3.60
CA SER A 118 -33.88 9.79 -2.84
C SER A 118 -33.94 11.06 -3.72
N LYS A 119 -33.47 11.02 -4.96
CA LYS A 119 -33.50 12.17 -5.89
C LYS A 119 -34.79 12.25 -6.71
N ALA A 120 -35.57 11.18 -6.71
CA ALA A 120 -36.83 11.09 -7.46
C ALA A 120 -38.08 11.40 -6.61
N SER A 121 -37.90 11.65 -5.31
CA SER A 121 -38.94 12.08 -4.36
C SER A 121 -38.82 13.57 -4.07
#